data_AF-A0A258WET7-F1
#
_entry.id   AF-A0A258WET7-F1
#
_cell.length_a   1.000
_cell.length_b   1.000
_cell.length_c   1.000
_cell.angle_alpha   90.00
_cell.angle_beta   90.00
_cell.angle_gamma   90.00
#
_symmetry.space_group_name_H-M   'P 1'
#
loop_
_entity.id
_entity.type
_entity.pdbx_description
1 polymer ?
#
loop_
_entity_poly.entity_id
_entity_poly.type
_entity_poly.pdbx_seq_one_letter_code
_entity_poly.pdbx_strand_id
1 'polypeptide(L)'
;LHEWAKHGTCMSADPAAYFDKGRTLFQTLQFPDMARLSRTEGLNAGKVRQAMALANPRLKPDMFRLLVGRNGWLREVHVCYSRAFKPMRCPTGSGPANTVPVKIWRSF
;
A
#
# COMPACT_ATOMS: atom_id res chain seq x y z
N LEU A 1 0.13 -4.30 21.48
CA LEU A 1 0.06 -2.88 21.87
C LEU A 1 1.06 -1.95 21.18
N HIS A 2 2.19 -2.44 20.63
CA HIS A 2 3.23 -1.57 20.02
C HIS A 2 2.69 -0.57 18.98
N GLU A 3 1.93 -1.07 18.00
CA GLU A 3 1.35 -0.21 16.95
C GLU A 3 0.39 0.86 17.50
N TRP A 4 -0.41 0.52 18.52
CA TRP A 4 -1.29 1.51 19.15
C TRP A 4 -0.49 2.57 19.90
N ALA A 5 0.48 2.17 20.72
CA ALA A 5 1.29 3.11 21.50
C ALA A 5 2.07 4.08 20.60
N LYS A 6 2.55 3.59 19.45
CA LYS A 6 3.39 4.35 18.51
C LYS A 6 2.57 5.20 17.52
N HIS A 7 1.39 4.71 17.11
CA HIS A 7 0.64 5.30 16.00
C HIS A 7 -0.85 5.50 16.28
N GLY A 8 -1.47 4.70 17.14
CA GLY A 8 -2.89 4.74 17.44
C GLY A 8 -3.30 5.81 18.46
N THR A 9 -2.45 6.12 19.44
CA THR A 9 -2.71 7.08 20.53
C THR A 9 -3.04 8.50 20.05
N CYS A 10 -2.47 8.95 18.93
CA CYS A 10 -2.77 10.25 18.31
C CYS A 10 -4.04 10.24 17.45
N MET A 11 -4.64 9.08 17.21
CA MET A 11 -5.74 8.89 16.26
C MET A 11 -7.06 8.52 16.96
N SER A 12 -6.99 7.78 18.06
CA SER A 12 -8.16 7.34 18.84
C SER A 12 -7.78 7.16 20.31
N ALA A 13 -8.67 7.57 21.21
CA ALA A 13 -8.54 7.27 22.64
C ALA A 13 -8.84 5.79 22.95
N ASP A 14 -9.56 5.10 22.06
CA ASP A 14 -9.90 3.68 22.19
C ASP A 14 -9.00 2.81 21.28
N PRO A 15 -8.17 1.92 21.85
CA PRO A 15 -7.37 0.95 21.10
C PRO A 15 -8.21 -0.04 20.29
N ALA A 16 -9.36 -0.49 20.78
CA ALA A 16 -10.20 -1.46 20.08
C ALA A 16 -10.74 -0.86 18.78
N ALA A 17 -11.32 0.34 18.86
CA ALA A 17 -11.75 1.10 17.68
C ALA A 17 -10.62 1.32 16.65
N TYR A 18 -9.38 1.57 17.10
CA TYR A 18 -8.21 1.71 16.23
C TYR A 18 -7.93 0.41 15.43
N PHE A 19 -7.83 -0.73 16.11
CA PHE A 19 -7.55 -2.01 15.47
C PHE A 19 -8.70 -2.49 14.58
N ASP A 20 -9.96 -2.29 14.99
CA ASP A 20 -11.13 -2.68 14.20
C ASP A 20 -11.24 -1.86 12.92
N LYS A 21 -10.95 -0.55 12.99
CA LYS A 21 -10.92 0.29 11.80
C LYS A 21 -9.83 -0.15 10.83
N GLY A 22 -8.61 -0.38 11.34
CA GLY A 22 -7.49 -0.86 10.54
C GLY A 22 -7.79 -2.21 9.87
N ARG A 23 -8.33 -3.16 10.63
CA ARG A 23 -8.77 -4.48 10.15
C ARG A 23 -9.82 -4.36 9.05
N THR A 24 -10.85 -3.54 9.27
CA THR A 24 -11.94 -3.33 8.30
C THR A 24 -11.37 -2.81 6.98
N LEU A 25 -10.55 -1.75 7.02
CA LEU A 25 -9.94 -1.19 5.82
C LEU A 25 -9.07 -2.22 5.09
N PHE A 26 -8.23 -2.95 5.83
CA PHE A 26 -7.35 -3.97 5.26
C PHE A 26 -8.12 -5.10 4.57
N GLN A 27 -9.18 -5.61 5.21
CA GLN A 27 -10.01 -6.69 4.65
C GLN A 27 -10.75 -6.29 3.37
N THR A 28 -10.96 -5.00 3.13
CA THR A 28 -11.53 -4.54 1.85
C THR A 28 -10.55 -4.52 0.68
N LEU A 29 -9.25 -4.65 0.95
CA LEU A 29 -8.22 -4.61 -0.07
C LEU A 29 -8.06 -5.98 -0.73
N GLN A 30 -7.97 -5.96 -2.05
CA GLN A 30 -7.62 -7.11 -2.85
C GLN A 30 -6.17 -6.99 -3.30
N PHE A 31 -5.43 -8.09 -3.23
CA PHE A 31 -4.10 -8.17 -3.79
C PHE A 31 -4.21 -8.69 -5.23
N PRO A 32 -3.53 -8.06 -6.21
CA PRO A 32 -3.40 -8.66 -7.53
C PRO A 32 -2.62 -9.98 -7.40
N ASP A 33 -2.64 -10.78 -8.45
CA ASP A 33 -1.77 -11.95 -8.57
C ASP A 33 -0.29 -11.51 -8.57
N MET A 34 0.32 -11.53 -7.38
CA MET A 34 1.69 -11.05 -7.15
C MET A 34 2.71 -11.96 -7.82
N ALA A 35 2.43 -13.26 -7.93
CA ALA A 35 3.30 -14.22 -8.60
C ALA A 35 3.39 -13.91 -10.09
N ARG A 36 2.24 -13.67 -10.76
CA ARG A 36 2.20 -13.25 -12.16
C ARG A 36 2.81 -11.87 -12.36
N LEU A 37 2.49 -10.91 -11.50
CA LEU A 37 3.04 -9.55 -11.57
C LEU A 37 4.58 -9.55 -11.45
N SER A 38 5.14 -10.42 -10.62
CA SER A 38 6.59 -10.56 -10.48
C SER A 38 7.31 -10.98 -11.77
N ARG A 39 6.59 -11.54 -12.75
CA ARG A 39 7.12 -12.00 -14.05
C ARG A 39 6.91 -10.99 -15.17
N THR A 40 6.28 -9.84 -14.89
CA THR A 40 6.08 -8.78 -15.88
C THR A 40 7.42 -8.19 -16.32
N GLU A 41 7.65 -8.19 -17.64
CA GLU A 41 8.84 -7.57 -18.22
C GLU A 41 8.85 -6.05 -17.98
N GLY A 42 10.02 -5.53 -17.59
CA GLY A 42 10.19 -4.13 -17.24
C GLY A 42 9.24 -3.67 -16.13
N LEU A 43 9.02 -4.50 -15.10
CA LEU A 43 8.20 -4.14 -13.94
C LEU A 43 8.80 -2.90 -13.25
N ASN A 44 7.96 -1.88 -13.09
CA ASN A 44 8.30 -0.65 -12.42
C ASN A 44 7.22 -0.26 -11.41
N ALA A 45 7.52 0.73 -10.56
CA ALA A 45 6.63 1.18 -9.51
C ALA A 45 5.26 1.64 -10.03
N GLY A 46 5.21 2.25 -11.23
CA GLY A 46 3.95 2.63 -11.88
C GLY A 46 3.07 1.43 -12.22
N LYS A 47 3.65 0.40 -12.84
CA LYS A 47 2.96 -0.85 -13.17
C LYS A 47 2.44 -1.57 -11.91
N VAL A 48 3.21 -1.56 -10.82
CA VAL A 48 2.76 -2.13 -9.53
C VAL A 48 1.53 -1.36 -9.01
N ARG A 49 1.57 -0.02 -8.97
CA ARG A 49 0.41 0.79 -8.54
C ARG A 49 -0.81 0.57 -9.44
N GLN A 50 -0.61 0.43 -10.75
CA GLN A 50 -1.67 0.15 -11.70
C GLN A 50 -2.29 -1.23 -11.44
N ALA A 51 -1.49 -2.26 -11.20
CA ALA A 51 -1.98 -3.60 -10.87
C ALA A 51 -2.80 -3.60 -9.56
N MET A 52 -2.35 -2.86 -8.54
CA MET A 52 -3.13 -2.69 -7.31
C MET A 52 -4.46 -1.98 -7.56
N ALA A 53 -4.48 -0.92 -8.38
CA ALA A 53 -5.71 -0.21 -8.72
C ALA A 53 -6.69 -1.08 -9.55
N LEU A 54 -6.18 -1.90 -10.47
CA LEU A 54 -7.00 -2.83 -11.23
C LEU A 54 -7.67 -3.88 -10.33
N ALA A 55 -6.96 -4.37 -9.30
CA ALA A 55 -7.53 -5.28 -8.31
C ALA A 55 -8.53 -4.58 -7.37
N ASN A 56 -8.48 -3.24 -7.26
CA ASN A 56 -9.29 -2.44 -6.35
C ASN A 56 -9.98 -1.28 -7.10
N PRO A 57 -11.07 -1.50 -7.85
CA PRO A 57 -11.63 -0.51 -8.78
C PRO A 57 -12.05 0.84 -8.18
N ARG A 58 -12.22 0.92 -6.85
CA ARG A 58 -12.52 2.17 -6.13
C ARG A 58 -11.27 3.00 -5.79
N LEU A 59 -10.07 2.47 -6.03
CA LEU A 59 -8.80 3.09 -5.72
C LEU A 59 -8.06 3.46 -7.02
N LYS A 60 -7.35 4.57 -7.00
CA LYS A 60 -6.53 5.05 -8.12
C LYS A 60 -5.06 4.76 -7.88
N PRO A 61 -4.21 4.66 -8.92
CA PRO A 61 -2.78 4.40 -8.76
C PRO A 61 -2.07 5.39 -7.81
N ASP A 62 -2.49 6.65 -7.80
CA ASP A 62 -1.89 7.69 -6.95
C ASP A 62 -2.34 7.65 -5.47
N MET A 63 -3.25 6.73 -5.13
CA MET A 63 -3.63 6.39 -3.76
C MET A 63 -2.76 5.29 -3.14
N PHE A 64 -1.85 4.71 -3.94
CA PHE A 64 -0.89 3.70 -3.50
C PHE A 64 0.52 4.27 -3.39
N ARG A 65 1.12 4.15 -2.21
CA ARG A 65 2.54 4.40 -1.98
C ARG A 65 3.28 3.08 -1.89
N LEU A 66 4.43 3.00 -2.54
CA LEU A 66 5.31 1.84 -2.46
C LEU A 66 6.51 2.16 -1.59
N LEU A 67 6.95 1.18 -0.81
CA LEU A 67 8.26 1.17 -0.20
C LEU A 67 9.12 0.14 -0.95
N VAL A 68 10.19 0.62 -1.58
CA VAL A 68 11.12 -0.22 -2.35
C VAL A 68 12.49 -0.10 -1.71
N GLY A 69 13.11 -1.24 -1.41
CA GLY A 69 14.45 -1.29 -0.82
C GLY A 69 15.53 -0.82 -1.81
N ARG A 70 16.73 -0.53 -1.29
CA ARG A 70 17.88 -0.08 -2.10
C ARG A 70 18.25 -1.06 -3.23
N ASN A 71 17.96 -2.35 -3.05
CA ASN A 71 18.20 -3.42 -4.02
C ASN A 71 17.03 -3.64 -5.01
N GLY A 72 16.04 -2.73 -5.03
CA GLY A 72 14.90 -2.75 -5.95
C GLY A 72 13.76 -3.67 -5.54
N TRP A 73 13.85 -4.38 -4.41
CA TRP A 73 12.78 -5.26 -3.94
C TRP A 73 11.64 -4.47 -3.28
N LEU A 74 10.41 -4.79 -3.67
CA LEU A 74 9.20 -4.30 -3.02
C LEU A 74 9.17 -4.79 -1.58
N ARG A 75 9.01 -3.86 -0.64
CA ARG A 75 8.91 -4.15 0.80
C ARG A 75 7.48 -4.00 1.29
N GLU A 76 6.85 -2.89 0.95
CA GLU A 76 5.51 -2.57 1.45
C GLU A 76 4.68 -1.86 0.37
N VAL A 77 3.37 -2.06 0.45
CA VAL A 77 2.36 -1.31 -0.29
C VAL A 77 1.46 -0.63 0.73
N HIS A 78 1.38 0.70 0.66
CA HIS A 78 0.55 1.52 1.52
C HIS A 78 -0.61 2.09 0.71
N VAL A 79 -1.78 2.19 1.35
CA VAL A 79 -2.96 2.88 0.81
C VAL A 79 -3.21 4.12 1.65
N CYS A 80 -3.39 5.27 1.00
CA CYS A 80 -3.58 6.54 1.71
C CYS A 80 -5.06 6.86 1.90
N TYR A 81 -5.39 7.25 3.14
CA TYR A 81 -6.74 7.65 3.53
C TYR A 81 -6.71 9.03 4.20
N SER A 82 -7.80 9.78 4.07
CA SER A 82 -8.03 10.99 4.86
C SER A 82 -8.34 10.61 6.32
N ARG A 83 -8.37 11.61 7.21
CA ARG A 83 -8.81 11.43 8.61
C ARG A 83 -10.26 10.92 8.74
N ALA A 84 -11.06 11.08 7.69
CA ALA A 84 -12.42 10.54 7.59
C ALA A 84 -12.45 9.14 6.94
N PHE A 85 -11.31 8.47 6.80
CA PHE A 85 -11.15 7.15 6.18
C PHE A 85 -11.64 7.06 4.73
N LYS A 86 -11.63 8.18 4.01
CA LYS A 86 -11.90 8.19 2.57
C LYS A 86 -10.60 8.00 1.80
N PRO A 87 -10.54 7.11 0.80
CA PRO A 87 -9.36 6.98 -0.05
C PRO A 87 -8.94 8.34 -0.62
N MET A 88 -7.65 8.63 -0.56
CA MET A 88 -7.11 9.89 -1.08
C MET A 88 -5.76 9.65 -1.74
N ARG A 89 -5.36 10.60 -2.59
CA ARG A 89 -4.00 10.62 -3.15
C ARG A 89 -2.97 10.65 -2.04
N CYS A 90 -1.93 9.84 -2.16
CA CYS A 90 -0.80 9.88 -1.24
C CYS A 90 -0.04 11.21 -1.34
N PRO A 91 0.50 11.73 -0.22
CA PRO A 91 1.35 12.93 -0.24
C PRO A 91 2.51 12.81 -1.23
N THR A 92 2.85 13.91 -1.89
CA THR A 92 3.98 13.97 -2.83
C THR A 92 5.32 13.75 -2.11
N GLY A 93 6.35 13.32 -2.84
CA GLY A 93 7.67 13.02 -2.28
C GLY A 93 7.76 11.71 -1.49
N SER A 94 6.68 10.92 -1.46
CA SER A 94 6.56 9.74 -0.62
C SER A 94 6.62 8.45 -1.47
N GLY A 95 7.80 7.82 -1.52
CA GLY A 95 8.05 6.59 -2.29
C GLY A 95 8.68 6.81 -3.68
N PRO A 96 8.95 5.73 -4.44
CA PRO A 96 9.68 5.80 -5.70
C PRO A 96 8.82 6.37 -6.84
N ALA A 97 9.47 7.08 -7.77
CA ALA A 97 8.84 7.53 -9.03
C ALA A 97 8.34 6.33 -9.85
N ASN A 98 7.35 6.54 -10.73
CA ASN A 98 6.71 5.46 -11.50
C ASN A 98 7.68 4.68 -12.40
N THR A 99 8.76 5.32 -12.86
CA THR A 99 9.77 4.71 -13.73
C THR A 99 10.77 3.82 -13.00
N VAL A 100 10.82 3.87 -11.66
CA VAL A 100 11.79 3.09 -10.87
C VAL A 100 11.50 1.59 -11.03
N PRO A 101 12.49 0.78 -11.42
CA PRO A 101 12.34 -0.67 -11.51
C PRO A 101 12.01 -1.31 -10.16
N VAL A 102 11.15 -2.32 -10.17
CA VAL A 102 10.72 -3.04 -8.97
C VAL A 102 10.86 -4.54 -9.18
N LYS A 103 11.36 -5.23 -8.15
CA LYS A 103 11.39 -6.69 -8.04
C LYS A 103 10.39 -7.13 -6.97
N ILE A 104 9.64 -8.18 -7.23
CA ILE A 104 8.70 -8.78 -6.27
C ILE A 104 9.21 -10.17 -5.91
N TRP A 105 9.39 -10.43 -4.62
CA TRP A 105 9.89 -11.71 -4.12
C TRP A 105 8.87 -12.83 -4.39
N ARG A 106 9.36 -14.05 -4.65
CA ARG A 106 8.56 -15.15 -5.21
C ARG A 106 8.41 -16.37 -4.29
N SER A 107 8.67 -16.23 -2.98
CA SER A 107 8.33 -17.28 -2.02
C SER A 107 6.91 -17.05 -1.52
N PHE A 108 5.95 -17.62 -2.24
CA PHE A 108 4.58 -17.79 -1.76
C PHE A 108 4.38 -19.27 -1.49
#